data_AF-A0A7V9B5B4-F1
#
_entry.id   AF-A0A7V9B5B4-F1
#
_cell.length_a   1.000
_cell.length_b   1.000
_cell.length_c   1.000
_cell.angle_alpha   90.00
_cell.angle_beta   90.00
_cell.angle_gamma   90.00
#
_symmetry.space_group_name_H-M   'P 1'
#
loop_
_entity.id
_entity.type
_entity.pdbx_description
1 polymer ?
#
loop_
_entity_poly.entity_id
_entity_poly.type
_entity_poly.pdbx_seq_one_letter_code
_entity_poly.pdbx_strand_id
1 'polypeptide(L)'
;MPERKDFLTVEEVMAHLRVGRTFVYEQARLYLRTGGAQGLPCRKFGRLLRFPTAQLETLAGAPLLEADVPAARDVPAVVDLDEARRAKAPEPSTSRRSSTRRATGTEQSSLFTD
;
A
#
# COMPACT_ATOMS: atom_id res chain seq x y z
N MET A 1 9.06 18.77 30.23
CA MET A 1 9.86 17.64 29.72
C MET A 1 8.88 16.68 29.08
N PRO A 2 9.02 16.31 27.79
CA PRO A 2 8.11 15.37 27.18
C PRO A 2 8.18 14.03 27.93
N GLU A 3 7.03 13.46 28.26
CA GLU A 3 6.93 12.19 28.96
C GLU A 3 7.15 11.05 27.97
N ARG A 4 8.10 10.15 28.24
CA ARG A 4 8.40 9.04 27.34
C ARG A 4 7.46 7.87 27.62
N LYS A 5 6.65 7.50 26.62
CA LYS A 5 5.81 6.30 26.69
C LYS A 5 6.65 5.04 26.53
N ASP A 6 6.39 4.01 27.33
CA ASP A 6 7.07 2.71 27.21
C ASP A 6 6.61 1.88 26.01
N PHE A 7 5.34 2.06 25.61
CA PHE A 7 4.72 1.35 24.51
C PHE A 7 3.96 2.29 23.59
N LEU A 8 4.18 2.15 22.29
CA LEU A 8 3.45 2.85 21.25
C LEU A 8 2.35 1.96 20.66
N THR A 9 1.30 2.60 20.18
CA THR A 9 0.25 2.04 19.34
C THR A 9 0.68 2.04 17.87
N VAL A 10 -0.08 1.35 17.01
CA VAL A 10 0.15 1.37 15.56
C VAL A 10 0.16 2.79 15.01
N GLU A 11 -0.76 3.65 15.45
CA GLU A 11 -0.92 5.01 14.94
C GLU A 11 0.23 5.93 15.36
N GLU A 12 0.68 5.81 16.61
CA GLU A 12 1.86 6.54 17.08
C GLU A 12 3.09 6.11 16.29
N VAL A 13 3.29 4.81 16.07
CA VAL A 13 4.41 4.31 15.25
C VAL A 13 4.35 4.85 13.81
N MET A 14 3.17 4.89 13.21
CA MET A 14 3.00 5.48 11.88
C MET A 14 3.39 6.96 11.86
N ALA A 15 3.00 7.72 12.89
CA ALA A 15 3.33 9.13 13.00
C ALA A 15 4.83 9.36 13.17
N HIS A 16 5.47 8.58 14.04
CA HIS A 16 6.92 8.67 14.30
C HIS A 16 7.77 8.25 13.10
N LEU A 17 7.43 7.13 12.46
CA LEU A 17 8.22 6.58 11.36
C LEU A 17 7.78 7.10 9.98
N ARG A 18 6.67 7.85 9.91
CA ARG A 18 6.04 8.36 8.68
C ARG A 18 5.75 7.25 7.66
N VAL A 19 5.19 6.14 8.14
CA VAL A 19 4.83 4.96 7.35
C VAL A 19 3.32 4.70 7.37
N GLY A 20 2.81 3.99 6.35
CA GLY A 20 1.40 3.59 6.30
C GLY A 20 1.05 2.42 7.22
N ARG A 21 -0.26 2.24 7.50
CA ARG A 21 -0.79 1.12 8.31
C ARG A 21 -0.34 -0.24 7.77
N THR A 22 -0.43 -0.43 6.45
CA THR A 22 -0.10 -1.70 5.79
C THR A 22 1.34 -2.13 6.08
N PHE A 23 2.29 -1.21 5.90
CA PHE A 23 3.70 -1.45 6.20
C PHE A 23 3.91 -1.86 7.67
N VAL A 24 3.29 -1.14 8.62
CA VAL A 24 3.40 -1.46 10.04
C VAL A 24 2.88 -2.87 10.34
N TYR A 25 1.74 -3.25 9.79
CA TYR A 25 1.19 -4.59 9.99
C TYR A 25 2.02 -5.70 9.32
N GLU A 26 2.57 -5.45 8.15
CA GLU A 26 3.47 -6.40 7.48
C GLU A 26 4.73 -6.63 8.30
N GLN A 27 5.36 -5.55 8.78
CA GLN A 27 6.57 -5.63 9.56
C GLN A 27 6.34 -6.22 10.95
N ALA A 28 5.20 -5.92 11.58
CA ALA A 28 4.80 -6.57 12.82
C ALA A 28 4.55 -8.08 12.63
N ARG A 29 3.88 -8.47 11.55
CA ARG A 29 3.68 -9.89 11.21
C ARG A 29 5.02 -10.57 10.96
N LEU A 30 5.95 -9.93 10.25
CA LEU A 30 7.29 -10.46 10.02
C LEU A 30 8.05 -10.67 11.32
N TYR A 31 8.01 -9.70 12.24
CA TYR A 31 8.64 -9.80 13.56
C TYR A 31 8.12 -10.97 14.37
N LEU A 32 6.80 -11.11 14.43
CA LEU A 32 6.18 -12.24 15.15
C LEU A 32 6.48 -13.59 14.49
N ARG A 33 6.48 -13.67 13.15
CA ARG A 33 6.79 -14.91 12.43
C ARG A 33 8.25 -15.34 12.57
N THR A 34 9.16 -14.38 12.61
CA THR A 34 10.61 -14.63 12.68
C THR A 34 11.14 -14.73 14.10
N GLY A 35 10.27 -14.66 15.12
CA GLY A 35 10.69 -14.66 16.52
C GLY A 35 11.52 -13.43 16.90
N GLY A 36 11.34 -12.32 16.18
CA GLY A 36 12.01 -11.05 16.43
C GLY A 36 13.31 -10.82 15.66
N ALA A 37 13.66 -11.68 14.70
CA ALA A 37 14.87 -11.51 13.89
C ALA A 37 14.74 -10.42 12.81
N GLN A 38 13.53 -10.17 12.29
CA GLN A 38 13.30 -9.18 11.22
C GLN A 38 11.97 -8.44 11.40
N GLY A 39 11.88 -7.23 10.86
CA GLY A 39 10.67 -6.41 10.90
C GLY A 39 10.59 -5.47 12.10
N LEU A 40 9.38 -5.01 12.44
CA LEU A 40 9.20 -4.00 13.47
C LEU A 40 9.00 -4.65 14.85
N PRO A 41 9.79 -4.28 15.86
CA PRO A 41 9.67 -4.84 17.20
C PRO A 41 8.29 -4.58 17.80
N CYS A 42 7.55 -5.65 18.05
CA CYS A 42 6.19 -5.57 18.57
C CYS A 42 5.89 -6.71 19.55
N ARG A 43 4.94 -6.46 20.44
CA ARG A 43 4.39 -7.43 21.39
C ARG A 43 2.87 -7.50 21.25
N LYS A 44 2.34 -8.71 21.30
CA LYS A 44 0.90 -8.95 21.37
C LYS A 44 0.46 -9.03 22.82
N PHE A 45 -0.54 -8.23 23.15
CA PHE A 45 -1.26 -8.29 24.42
C PHE A 45 -2.69 -8.73 24.12
N GLY A 46 -2.89 -10.06 24.03
CA GLY A 46 -4.14 -10.64 23.54
C GLY A 46 -4.42 -10.23 22.09
N ARG A 47 -5.47 -9.41 21.90
CA ARG A 47 -5.86 -8.88 20.58
C ARG A 47 -5.17 -7.57 20.21
N LEU A 48 -4.45 -6.95 21.15
CA LEU A 48 -3.78 -5.66 20.94
C LEU A 48 -2.33 -5.86 20.48
N LEU A 49 -1.89 -4.96 19.61
CA LEU A 49 -0.51 -4.85 19.18
C LEU A 49 0.12 -3.61 19.81
N ARG A 50 1.29 -3.77 20.44
CA ARG A 50 2.04 -2.69 21.08
C ARG A 50 3.50 -2.75 20.67
N PHE A 51 4.13 -1.60 20.56
CA PHE A 51 5.53 -1.48 20.11
C PHE A 51 6.38 -0.92 21.24
N PRO A 52 7.34 -1.69 21.79
CA PRO A 52 8.20 -1.21 22.85
C PRO A 52 9.08 -0.05 22.34
N THR A 53 8.98 1.11 22.97
CA THR A 53 9.68 2.33 22.53
C THR A 53 11.19 2.14 22.52
N ALA A 54 11.75 1.50 23.55
CA ALA A 54 13.19 1.24 23.64
C ALA A 54 13.74 0.41 22.47
N GLN A 55 12.96 -0.56 21.98
CA GLN A 55 13.38 -1.40 20.85
C GLN A 55 13.28 -0.63 19.53
N LEU A 56 12.25 0.21 19.37
CA LEU A 56 12.13 1.06 18.20
C LEU A 56 13.22 2.13 18.13
N GLU A 57 13.58 2.74 19.25
CA GLU A 57 14.70 3.69 19.33
C GLU A 57 16.03 3.04 18.96
N THR A 58 16.25 1.82 19.46
CA THR A 58 17.45 1.03 19.11
C THR A 58 17.50 0.76 17.61
N LEU A 59 16.36 0.45 17.00
CA LEU A 59 16.25 0.21 15.55
C LEU A 59 16.45 1.50 14.74
N ALA A 60 15.87 2.61 15.18
CA ALA A 60 15.95 3.90 14.51
C ALA A 60 17.32 4.59 14.70
N GLY A 61 18.09 4.20 15.72
CA GLY A 61 19.35 4.85 16.09
C GLY A 61 19.16 6.25 16.68
N ALA A 62 17.93 6.61 17.08
CA ALA A 62 17.58 7.92 17.60
C ALA A 62 16.45 7.83 18.64
N PRO A 63 16.42 8.75 19.64
CA PRO A 63 15.31 8.83 20.59
C PRO A 63 13.99 9.14 19.90
N LEU A 64 12.93 8.43 20.30
CA LEU A 64 11.56 8.73 19.89
C LEU A 64 10.98 9.70 20.91
N LEU A 65 11.29 10.98 20.73
CA LEU A 65 10.62 12.07 21.45
C LEU A 65 9.16 12.10 21.04
N GLU A 66 8.23 12.35 21.98
CA GLU A 66 6.81 12.48 21.65
C GLU A 66 6.64 13.34 20.39
N ALA A 67 6.18 12.70 19.32
CA ALA A 67 5.66 13.46 18.22
C ALA A 67 4.41 14.11 18.78
N ASP A 68 4.28 15.42 18.60
CA ASP A 68 3.03 16.13 18.83
C ASP A 68 2.07 15.61 17.74
N VAL A 69 1.55 14.39 17.92
CA VAL A 69 0.63 13.76 16.99
C VAL A 69 -0.73 14.37 17.33
N PRO A 70 -1.27 15.31 16.53
CA PRO A 70 -2.66 15.68 16.71
C PRO A 70 -3.46 14.39 16.54
N ALA A 71 -4.14 13.99 17.62
CA ALA A 71 -5.01 12.83 17.64
C ALA A 71 -5.86 12.84 16.37
N ALA A 72 -5.66 11.84 15.51
CA ALA A 72 -6.39 11.63 14.28
C ALA A 72 -6.56 12.87 13.38
N ARG A 73 -5.49 13.33 12.72
CA ARG A 73 -5.68 13.94 11.39
C ARG A 73 -5.59 12.86 10.35
N ASP A 74 -6.65 12.78 9.55
CA ASP A 74 -6.82 11.90 8.40
C ASP A 74 -5.57 11.97 7.51
N VAL A 75 -4.65 11.01 7.69
CA VAL A 75 -3.47 10.89 6.83
C VAL A 75 -4.00 10.31 5.53
N PRO A 76 -3.98 11.05 4.41
CA PRO A 76 -4.47 10.50 3.14
C PRO A 76 -3.73 9.19 2.87
N ALA A 77 -4.50 8.16 2.53
CA ALA A 77 -3.99 6.82 2.26
C ALA A 77 -2.76 6.93 1.35
N VAL A 78 -1.61 6.54 1.89
CA VAL A 78 -0.34 6.54 1.17
C VAL A 78 -0.58 5.75 -0.12
N VAL A 79 -0.41 6.40 -1.26
CA VAL A 79 -0.52 5.75 -2.57
C VAL A 79 0.47 4.60 -2.61
N ASP A 80 -0.04 3.40 -2.89
CA ASP A 80 0.79 2.26 -3.21
C ASP A 80 1.59 2.61 -4.48
N LEU A 81 2.91 2.81 -4.33
CA LEU A 81 3.77 3.24 -5.42
C LEU A 81 3.90 2.16 -6.50
N ASP A 82 3.70 0.89 -6.15
CA ASP A 82 3.70 -0.22 -7.10
C ASP A 82 2.37 -0.27 -7.87
N GLU A 83 1.23 -0.04 -7.21
CA GLU A 83 -0.07 0.15 -7.87
C GLU A 83 -0.04 1.38 -8.80
N ALA A 84 0.51 2.50 -8.33
CA ALA A 84 0.61 3.75 -9.10
C ALA A 84 1.55 3.60 -10.31
N ARG A 85 2.61 2.79 -10.21
CA ARG A 85 3.47 2.45 -11.35
C ARG A 85 2.75 1.55 -12.35
N ARG A 86 1.96 0.59 -11.88
CA ARG A 86 1.21 -0.35 -12.74
C ARG A 86 0.09 0.33 -13.52
N ALA A 87 -0.53 1.37 -12.96
CA ALA A 87 -1.55 2.17 -13.62
C ALA A 87 -1.03 3.12 -14.72
N LYS A 88 0.30 3.28 -14.85
CA LYS A 88 0.96 4.16 -15.83
C LYS A 88 1.68 3.37 -16.93
N ALA A 89 1.04 2.35 -17.49
CA ALA A 89 1.47 1.82 -18.78
C ALA A 89 0.95 2.74 -19.91
N PRO A 90 1.75 3.09 -20.94
CA PRO A 90 1.26 3.92 -22.04
C PRO A 90 0.21 3.15 -22.84
N GLU A 91 -1.00 3.70 -22.97
CA GLU A 91 -2.03 3.12 -23.81
C GLU A 91 -1.56 3.05 -25.27
N PRO A 92 -1.73 1.90 -25.98
CA PRO A 92 -1.45 1.84 -27.40
C PRO A 92 -2.41 2.78 -28.13
N SER A 93 -1.84 3.82 -28.73
CA SER A 93 -2.51 4.76 -29.64
C SER A 93 -3.26 3.99 -30.73
N THR A 94 -4.57 3.81 -30.54
CA THR A 94 -5.45 3.34 -31.60
C THR A 94 -5.78 4.53 -32.48
N SER A 95 -4.91 4.77 -33.47
CA SER A 95 -5.24 5.63 -34.60
C SER A 95 -6.53 5.12 -35.23
N ARG A 96 -7.61 5.90 -35.02
CA ARG A 96 -8.91 5.73 -35.64
C ARG A 96 -8.76 5.76 -37.16
N ARG A 97 -8.86 4.59 -37.78
CA ARG A 97 -9.10 4.48 -39.22
C ARG A 97 -10.60 4.64 -39.45
N SER A 98 -11.02 5.89 -39.64
CA SER A 98 -12.39 6.24 -40.06
C SER A 98 -12.41 6.52 -41.56
N SER A 99 -13.56 6.22 -42.18
CA SER A 99 -13.99 6.59 -43.55
C SER A 99 -13.47 5.64 -44.66
N THR A 100 -14.28 5.06 -45.54
CA THR A 100 -15.61 5.46 -46.05
C THR A 100 -16.30 4.34 -46.85
N ARG A 101 -17.60 4.15 -46.58
CA ARG A 101 -18.74 3.96 -47.52
C ARG A 101 -18.65 3.00 -48.74
N ARG A 102 -19.62 2.06 -48.72
CA ARG A 102 -20.75 1.90 -49.68
C ARG A 102 -20.49 1.10 -50.98
N ALA A 103 -21.19 -0.04 -51.10
CA ALA A 103 -21.98 -0.54 -52.26
C ALA A 103 -22.13 -2.08 -52.13
N THR A 104 -23.28 -2.61 -51.68
CA THR A 104 -24.38 -3.18 -52.50
C THR A 104 -23.98 -4.37 -53.36
N GLY A 105 -24.57 -5.55 -53.10
CA GLY A 105 -24.57 -6.67 -54.03
C GLY A 105 -24.55 -8.05 -53.37
N THR A 106 -25.65 -8.42 -52.73
CA THR A 106 -25.93 -9.80 -52.33
C THR A 106 -26.20 -10.61 -53.61
N GLU A 107 -25.23 -11.43 -54.06
CA GLU A 107 -25.52 -12.48 -55.04
C GLU A 107 -26.19 -13.65 -54.32
N GLN A 108 -27.40 -13.92 -54.77
CA GLN A 108 -28.34 -14.91 -54.29
C GLN A 108 -28.06 -16.27 -54.93
N SER A 109 -28.09 -17.31 -54.08
CA SER A 109 -28.63 -18.67 -54.32
C SER A 109 -28.14 -19.51 -55.52
N SER A 110 -27.42 -20.58 -55.16
CA SER A 110 -27.68 -21.99 -55.48
C SER A 110 -28.76 -22.31 -56.54
N LEU A 111 -28.42 -23.14 -57.55
CA LEU A 111 -29.14 -24.36 -57.99
C LEU A 111 -28.69 -24.83 -59.39
N PHE A 112 -28.58 -26.17 -59.56
CA PHE A 112 -28.34 -26.96 -60.80
C PHE A 112 -26.93 -26.93 -61.41
N THR A 113 -26.36 -27.96 -62.03
CA THR A 113 -26.35 -29.46 -62.07
C THR A 113 -25.30 -29.77 -63.17
N ASP A 114 -24.61 -30.91 -63.05
CA ASP A 114 -23.90 -31.71 -64.09
C ASP A 114 -23.52 -31.05 -65.43
#